data_AF-A0A379GK75-F1
#
_entry.id   AF-A0A379GK75-F1
#
_cell.length_a   1.000
_cell.length_b   1.000
_cell.length_c   1.000
_cell.angle_alpha   90.00
_cell.angle_beta   90.00
_cell.angle_gamma   90.00
#
_symmetry.space_group_name_H-M   'P 1'
#
loop_
_entity.id
_entity.type
_entity.pdbx_description
1 polymer ?
#
loop_
_entity_poly.entity_id
_entity_poly.type
_entity_poly.pdbx_seq_one_letter_code
_entity_poly.pdbx_strand_id
1 'polypeptide(L)'
;MPRQEPPYVPMLEAIENQPIFTFHDEMGIIAGFRSPQFTQGLNVAGFHEHYINHQREGGGHVLDYQLKKGTLQIGVISRFTIDLPHQSTFLEANLMPDDLHQAIEQAEN
;
A
#
# COMPACT_ATOMS: atom_id res chain seq x y z
N MET A 1 -5.79 2.48 6.76
CA MET A 1 -5.95 1.33 7.68
C MET A 1 -6.19 1.77 9.12
N PRO A 2 -7.38 1.53 9.69
CA PRO A 2 -7.60 1.65 11.13
C PRO A 2 -6.91 0.50 11.90
N ARG A 3 -6.65 0.72 13.19
CA ARG A 3 -6.09 -0.30 14.10
C ARG A 3 -7.03 -1.51 14.18
N GLN A 4 -6.47 -2.71 14.10
CA GLN A 4 -7.19 -3.98 14.23
C GLN A 4 -6.91 -4.63 15.60
N GLU A 5 -7.85 -5.42 16.08
CA GLU A 5 -7.71 -6.23 17.30
C GLU A 5 -7.96 -7.71 16.98
N PRO A 6 -7.31 -8.65 17.68
CA PRO A 6 -7.57 -10.08 17.49
C PRO A 6 -9.02 -10.48 17.80
N PRO A 7 -9.57 -11.50 17.10
CA PRO A 7 -8.95 -12.25 16.00
C PRO A 7 -8.87 -11.41 14.72
N TYR A 8 -7.71 -11.45 14.05
CA TYR A 8 -7.51 -10.70 12.80
C TYR A 8 -8.32 -11.32 11.66
N VAL A 9 -8.99 -10.45 10.90
CA VAL A 9 -9.76 -10.79 9.71
C VAL A 9 -8.92 -10.58 8.44
N PRO A 10 -9.29 -11.17 7.29
CA PRO A 10 -8.69 -10.85 6.00
C PRO A 10 -8.68 -9.35 5.71
N MET A 11 -7.68 -8.88 4.95
CA MET A 11 -7.49 -7.44 4.71
C MET A 11 -8.72 -6.79 4.07
N LEU A 12 -9.37 -7.46 3.12
CA LEU A 12 -10.58 -6.94 2.46
C LEU A 12 -11.73 -6.68 3.46
N GLU A 13 -11.87 -7.52 4.48
CA GLU A 13 -12.84 -7.30 5.57
C GLU A 13 -12.39 -6.14 6.47
N ALA A 14 -11.08 -6.06 6.78
CA ALA A 14 -10.52 -5.01 7.64
C ALA A 14 -10.64 -3.59 7.04
N ILE A 15 -10.74 -3.47 5.71
CA ILE A 15 -10.80 -2.20 5.00
C ILE A 15 -12.20 -1.81 4.53
N GLU A 16 -13.21 -2.65 4.73
CA GLU A 16 -14.56 -2.39 4.25
C GLU A 16 -15.09 -1.01 4.70
N ASN A 17 -14.66 -0.57 5.90
CA ASN A 17 -15.00 0.73 6.48
C ASN A 17 -13.79 1.67 6.60
N GLN A 18 -12.80 1.53 5.70
CA GLN A 18 -11.63 2.39 5.75
C GLN A 18 -11.99 3.86 5.52
N PRO A 19 -11.45 4.79 6.32
CA PRO A 19 -11.70 6.20 6.08
C PRO A 19 -10.99 6.64 4.80
N ILE A 20 -11.73 7.31 3.91
CA ILE A 20 -11.20 7.97 2.72
C ILE A 20 -11.14 9.46 2.99
N PHE A 21 -10.01 10.07 2.67
CA PHE A 21 -9.78 11.51 2.82
C PHE A 21 -9.48 12.14 1.47
N THR A 22 -10.07 13.29 1.22
CA THR A 22 -9.80 14.09 0.02
C THR A 22 -9.13 15.40 0.42
N PHE A 23 -7.96 15.66 -0.14
CA PHE A 23 -7.21 16.90 0.05
C PHE A 23 -7.35 17.76 -1.20
N HIS A 24 -7.55 19.07 -1.03
CA HIS A 24 -7.78 20.01 -2.13
C HIS A 24 -6.78 21.15 -2.12
N ASP A 25 -6.12 21.38 -3.27
CA ASP A 25 -5.14 22.46 -3.47
C ASP A 25 -4.08 22.55 -2.35
N GLU A 26 -3.60 21.41 -1.87
CA GLU A 26 -2.64 21.33 -0.77
C GLU A 26 -1.24 20.95 -1.25
N MET A 27 -0.22 21.43 -0.53
CA MET A 27 1.16 21.02 -0.75
C MET A 27 1.50 19.81 0.11
N GLY A 28 2.27 18.87 -0.44
CA GLY A 28 2.76 17.73 0.30
C GLY A 28 3.79 16.94 -0.48
N ILE A 29 4.06 15.73 0.00
CA ILE A 29 5.02 14.80 -0.60
C ILE A 29 4.28 13.50 -0.90
N ILE A 30 4.44 13.00 -2.12
CA ILE A 30 4.10 11.63 -2.48
C ILE A 30 5.40 10.83 -2.54
N ALA A 31 5.41 9.66 -1.92
CA ALA A 31 6.51 8.71 -1.99
C ALA A 31 5.96 7.30 -2.25
N GLY A 32 6.62 6.54 -3.11
CA GLY A 32 6.13 5.23 -3.50
C GLY A 32 7.13 4.43 -4.33
N PHE A 33 6.70 3.22 -4.68
CA PHE A 33 7.45 2.31 -5.53
C PHE A 33 6.65 1.94 -6.77
N ARG A 34 7.35 1.59 -7.84
CA ARG A 34 6.79 0.85 -8.96
C ARG A 34 7.40 -0.55 -9.02
N SER A 35 6.61 -1.57 -8.71
CA SER A 35 7.08 -2.96 -8.69
C SER A 35 6.73 -3.69 -10.00
N PRO A 36 7.58 -4.60 -10.51
CA PRO A 36 7.26 -5.44 -11.67
C PRO A 36 6.02 -6.32 -11.43
N GLN A 37 5.30 -6.68 -12.50
CA GLN A 37 4.07 -7.48 -12.38
C GLN A 37 4.28 -8.85 -11.72
N PHE A 38 5.43 -9.49 -11.98
CA PHE A 38 5.74 -10.81 -11.38
C PHE A 38 5.98 -10.78 -9.87
N THR A 39 6.05 -9.59 -9.24
CA THR A 39 6.24 -9.47 -7.79
C THR A 39 4.93 -9.36 -7.01
N GLN A 40 3.77 -9.46 -7.66
CA GLN A 40 2.48 -9.48 -6.95
C GLN A 40 2.48 -10.60 -5.90
N GLY A 41 2.00 -10.30 -4.69
CA GLY A 41 1.97 -11.24 -3.56
C GLY A 41 3.25 -11.23 -2.71
N LEU A 42 4.40 -10.87 -3.31
CA LEU A 42 5.61 -10.50 -2.55
C LEU A 42 5.60 -9.01 -2.18
N ASN A 43 4.99 -8.20 -3.03
CA ASN A 43 4.75 -6.76 -2.87
C ASN A 43 3.46 -6.41 -3.63
N VAL A 44 3.12 -5.12 -3.70
CA VAL A 44 2.08 -4.59 -4.59
C VAL A 44 2.69 -4.30 -5.95
N ALA A 45 2.21 -5.01 -6.98
CA ALA A 45 2.61 -4.81 -8.37
C ALA A 45 2.05 -3.49 -8.92
N GLY A 46 2.79 -2.83 -9.81
CA GLY A 46 2.41 -1.50 -10.29
C GLY A 46 2.86 -0.41 -9.33
N PHE A 47 2.13 0.71 -9.29
CA PHE A 47 2.43 1.84 -8.41
C PHE A 47 1.79 1.61 -7.03
N HIS A 48 2.57 1.81 -5.98
CA HIS A 48 2.08 1.88 -4.61
C HIS A 48 2.67 3.13 -3.98
N GLU A 49 1.81 4.11 -3.72
CA GLU A 49 2.20 5.47 -3.32
C GLU A 49 1.47 5.89 -2.05
N HIS A 50 2.17 6.64 -1.19
CA HIS A 50 1.64 7.24 0.02
C HIS A 50 1.86 8.75 -0.04
N TYR A 51 0.93 9.51 0.54
CA TYR A 51 0.94 10.96 0.60
C TYR A 51 1.06 11.43 2.05
N ILE A 52 1.78 12.53 2.26
CA ILE A 52 1.77 13.30 3.51
C ILE A 52 1.70 14.79 3.18
N ASN A 53 0.80 15.52 3.85
CA ASN A 53 0.68 16.95 3.67
C ASN A 53 1.88 17.71 4.25
N HIS A 54 2.03 18.98 3.86
CA HIS A 54 3.15 19.82 4.28
C HIS A 54 3.24 19.97 5.81
N GLN A 55 2.08 20.05 6.49
CA GLN A 55 1.96 20.18 7.94
C GLN A 55 2.29 18.88 8.69
N ARG A 56 2.33 17.74 7.98
CA ARG A 56 2.55 16.39 8.54
C ARG A 56 1.47 15.94 9.53
N GLU A 57 0.25 16.43 9.33
CA GLU A 57 -0.91 16.11 10.17
C GLU A 57 -1.96 15.29 9.41
N GLY A 58 -1.86 15.25 8.08
CA GLY A 58 -2.75 14.49 7.20
C GLY A 58 -1.96 13.74 6.14
N GLY A 59 -2.50 12.61 5.69
CA GLY A 59 -1.87 11.76 4.70
C GLY A 59 -2.54 10.39 4.62
N GLY A 60 -1.91 9.47 3.91
CA GLY A 60 -2.37 8.09 3.79
C GLY A 60 -1.86 7.39 2.54
N HIS A 61 -2.37 6.18 2.35
CA HIS A 61 -2.24 5.43 1.10
C HIS A 61 -3.03 6.15 0.00
N VAL A 62 -2.44 6.28 -1.20
CA VAL A 62 -2.98 7.08 -2.31
C VAL A 62 -3.81 6.19 -3.23
N LEU A 63 -5.07 6.58 -3.44
CA LEU A 63 -5.97 5.92 -4.41
C LEU A 63 -5.98 6.67 -5.76
N ASP A 64 -5.91 8.01 -5.70
CA ASP A 64 -5.85 8.88 -6.88
C ASP A 64 -5.23 10.24 -6.50
N TYR A 65 -4.69 10.96 -7.48
CA TYR A 65 -4.23 12.33 -7.30
C TYR A 65 -4.16 13.11 -8.63
N GLN A 66 -4.30 14.43 -8.51
CA GLN A 66 -4.07 15.36 -9.60
C GLN A 66 -2.95 16.33 -9.23
N LEU A 67 -1.87 16.31 -10.00
CA LEU A 67 -0.72 17.18 -9.74
C LEU A 67 -0.85 18.51 -10.49
N LYS A 68 -0.99 19.60 -9.73
CA LYS A 68 -1.01 20.97 -10.29
C LYS A 68 0.38 21.45 -10.69
N LYS A 69 1.37 21.25 -9.83
CA LYS A 69 2.80 21.56 -10.05
C LYS A 69 3.64 20.81 -9.01
N GLY A 70 4.81 20.34 -9.41
CA GLY A 70 5.73 19.68 -8.48
C GLY A 70 7.07 19.32 -9.14
N THR A 71 7.90 18.59 -8.40
CA THR A 71 9.11 17.96 -8.91
C THR A 71 9.01 16.46 -8.68
N LEU A 72 9.32 15.67 -9.71
CA LEU A 72 9.38 14.21 -9.63
C LEU A 72 10.85 13.77 -9.65
N GLN A 73 11.21 12.91 -8.71
CA GLN A 73 12.52 12.24 -8.68
C GLN A 73 12.31 10.74 -8.73
N ILE A 74 13.04 10.06 -9.61
CA ILE A 74 12.94 8.61 -9.82
C ILE A 74 14.33 8.01 -9.64
N GLY A 75 14.43 6.96 -8.82
CA GLY A 75 15.61 6.11 -8.71
C GLY A 75 15.29 4.71 -9.24
N VAL A 76 16.27 4.07 -9.90
CA VAL A 76 16.13 2.67 -10.34
C VAL A 76 16.83 1.76 -9.34
N ILE A 77 16.10 0.76 -8.85
CA ILE A 77 16.59 -0.24 -7.91
C ILE A 77 16.69 -1.57 -8.64
N SER A 78 17.86 -2.22 -8.58
CA SER A 78 18.14 -3.50 -9.25
C SER A 78 18.26 -4.68 -8.29
N ARG A 79 18.11 -4.45 -6.98
CA ARG A 79 18.19 -5.48 -5.95
C ARG A 79 16.92 -5.50 -5.12
N PHE A 80 16.32 -6.68 -5.00
CA PHE A 80 15.18 -6.95 -4.15
C PHE A 80 15.57 -8.04 -3.15
N THR A 81 15.46 -7.73 -1.86
CA THR A 81 15.77 -8.66 -0.77
C THR A 81 14.49 -8.89 0.03
N ILE A 82 14.20 -10.15 0.35
CA ILE A 82 13.05 -10.54 1.17
C ILE A 82 13.59 -11.03 2.51
N ASP A 83 13.04 -10.49 3.59
CA ASP A 83 13.26 -10.99 4.94
C ASP A 83 11.96 -11.60 5.44
N LEU A 84 12.01 -12.87 5.87
CA LEU A 84 10.81 -13.65 6.19
C LEU A 84 10.60 -13.65 7.70
N PRO A 85 9.39 -13.35 8.21
CA PRO A 85 9.09 -13.46 9.64
C PRO A 85 9.18 -14.90 10.15
N HIS A 86 9.57 -15.08 11.42
CA HIS A 86 9.77 -16.39 12.04
C HIS A 86 8.60 -16.79 12.97
N GLN A 87 7.58 -15.94 13.13
CA GLN A 87 6.46 -16.17 14.03
C GLN A 87 5.51 -17.22 13.46
N SER A 88 4.87 -18.02 14.33
CA SER A 88 3.91 -19.06 13.91
C SER A 88 2.78 -18.51 13.04
N THR A 89 2.30 -17.30 13.32
CA THR A 89 1.27 -16.63 12.52
C THR A 89 1.65 -16.46 11.05
N PHE A 90 2.95 -16.29 10.74
CA PHE A 90 3.43 -16.24 9.36
C PHE A 90 3.65 -17.66 8.80
N LEU A 91 4.25 -18.54 9.59
CA LEU A 91 4.57 -19.91 9.17
C LEU A 91 3.32 -20.77 8.87
N GLU A 92 2.19 -20.46 9.51
CA GLU A 92 0.91 -21.14 9.34
C GLU A 92 -0.04 -20.41 8.38
N ALA A 93 0.35 -19.23 7.86
CA ALA A 93 -0.49 -18.44 6.98
C ALA A 93 -0.67 -19.10 5.61
N ASN A 94 -1.89 -19.06 5.07
CA ASN A 94 -2.11 -19.37 3.65
C ASN A 94 -1.69 -18.16 2.80
N LEU A 95 -0.48 -18.24 2.22
CA LEU A 95 0.09 -17.17 1.39
C LEU A 95 -0.17 -17.33 -0.12
N MET A 96 -0.92 -18.36 -0.51
CA MET A 96 -1.27 -18.64 -1.91
C MET A 96 -2.78 -18.94 -2.06
N PRO A 97 -3.69 -18.04 -1.63
CA PRO A 97 -5.09 -18.19 -1.95
C PRO A 97 -5.34 -17.99 -3.44
N ASP A 98 -6.39 -18.61 -3.98
CA ASP A 98 -6.71 -18.61 -5.42
C ASP A 98 -6.94 -17.19 -5.98
N ASP A 99 -7.42 -16.26 -5.14
CA ASP A 99 -7.80 -14.89 -5.48
C ASP A 99 -6.74 -13.85 -5.06
N LEU A 100 -5.53 -14.26 -4.68
CA LEU A 100 -4.49 -13.37 -4.14
C LEU A 100 -4.26 -12.10 -4.97
N HIS A 101 -4.20 -12.24 -6.29
CA HIS A 101 -3.97 -11.12 -7.20
C HIS A 101 -5.11 -10.09 -7.11
N GLN A 102 -6.35 -10.55 -7.19
CA GLN A 102 -7.55 -9.71 -7.12
C GLN A 102 -7.71 -9.09 -5.73
N ALA A 103 -7.41 -9.84 -4.68
CA ALA A 103 -7.49 -9.34 -3.31
C ALA A 103 -6.52 -8.18 -3.07
N ILE A 104 -5.29 -8.24 -3.60
CA ILE A 104 -4.34 -7.13 -3.51
C ILE A 104 -4.84 -5.92 -4.33
N GLU A 105 -5.32 -6.12 -5.55
CA GLU A 105 -5.83 -5.00 -6.37
C GLU A 105 -7.02 -4.28 -5.72
N GLN A 106 -7.90 -5.01 -5.05
CA GLN A 106 -9.04 -4.45 -4.32
C GLN A 106 -8.64 -3.76 -3.00
N ALA A 107 -7.54 -4.18 -2.39
CA ALA A 107 -7.09 -3.62 -1.13
C ALA A 107 -6.35 -2.29 -1.29
N GLU A 108 -5.74 -2.08 -2.46
CA GLU A 108 -4.83 -0.97 -2.75
C GLU A 108 -5.47 0.09 -3.66
N ASN A 109 -6.78 0.02 -3.95
CA ASN A 109 -7.52 0.99 -4.77
C ASN A 109 -8.90 1.34 -4.19
#